data_AF-A0A1Y2CQ90-F1
#
_entry.id   AF-A0A1Y2CQ90-F1
#
_cell.length_a   1.000
_cell.length_b   1.000
_cell.length_c   1.000
_cell.angle_alpha   90.00
_cell.angle_beta   90.00
_cell.angle_gamma   90.00
#
_symmetry.space_group_name_H-M   'P 1'
#
loop_
_entity.id
_entity.type
_entity.pdbx_description
1 polymer ?
#
loop_
_entity_poly.entity_id
_entity_poly.type
_entity_poly.pdbx_seq_one_letter_code
_entity_poly.pdbx_strand_id
1 'polypeptide(L)'
;MSPRKKYLGARPDPHPEIPAAGETMKHVPVRASECLDHGDRTINTKRIVRRGDFAHIPGKLPLNITSLTEKARPMTHGVQYEYGPSAGEVLFPKQSHPILQEAEKRREKIYHRVEHQALGQSIDHHVEFPEFCAHPDFKFGMSSFEDVSVREIMYPPPHVPTENDEKIRKQYLVSHWSYGPGEIRTHYGDFKVPDHKLLPDNHDNNGLRVKEALYWTEESFKARETKLSSKRLAEFRRRTQPEIGKVHDPLKETLSHLPEDYSFGISFPQDAYHVCDLLGSGPAAQADMKEKRRQEEEDEKRRLAEANDPSIPKPKCGRRFEAQAKRELYSREPAKKITTIPYESNRTEKNANQFVYGLPTVLHRKPGYMKRLADNNNYGDELDTKSLLSPTPRNMLGEDFLNQFIKNMHVDAPEKEQPRPRLPPARVRPSVEV
;
A
#
# COMPACT_ATOMS: atom_id res chain seq x y z
N MET A 1 33.07 185.97 119.85
CA MET A 1 32.44 185.15 120.91
C MET A 1 32.23 183.72 120.42
N SER A 2 32.81 182.75 121.14
CA SER A 2 32.35 181.36 121.35
C SER A 2 32.18 180.34 120.20
N PRO A 3 32.23 179.01 120.51
CA PRO A 3 32.91 177.97 119.72
C PRO A 3 32.03 176.74 119.37
N ARG A 4 32.58 175.65 118.78
CA ARG A 4 32.34 174.20 119.12
C ARG A 4 33.06 173.17 118.21
N LYS A 5 32.93 171.88 118.60
CA LYS A 5 33.74 170.64 118.37
C LYS A 5 33.25 169.68 117.26
N LYS A 6 34.14 168.71 116.92
CA LYS A 6 34.03 167.40 116.19
C LYS A 6 33.84 167.46 114.65
N TYR A 7 34.55 166.65 113.85
CA TYR A 7 34.03 166.00 112.62
C TYR A 7 34.94 164.91 112.00
N LEU A 8 34.29 163.97 111.30
CA LEU A 8 34.82 162.86 110.46
C LEU A 8 35.58 163.35 109.22
N GLY A 9 36.56 162.57 108.76
CA GLY A 9 37.14 162.70 107.42
C GLY A 9 38.61 162.30 107.37
N ALA A 10 39.00 161.62 106.29
CA ALA A 10 40.37 161.19 106.00
C ALA A 10 41.36 162.33 106.27
N ARG A 11 42.37 162.05 107.09
CA ARG A 11 43.50 162.97 107.21
C ARG A 11 44.17 162.99 105.83
N PRO A 12 44.24 164.15 105.17
CA PRO A 12 45.08 164.27 103.99
C PRO A 12 46.51 163.98 104.42
N ASP A 13 47.26 163.30 103.56
CA ASP A 13 48.70 163.14 103.76
C ASP A 13 49.31 164.51 104.07
N PRO A 14 50.18 164.62 105.09
CA PRO A 14 50.71 165.91 105.52
C PRO A 14 51.59 166.60 104.46
N HIS A 15 51.91 165.92 103.34
CA HIS A 15 52.55 166.48 102.14
C HIS A 15 52.10 165.76 100.85
N PRO A 16 51.18 166.30 100.03
CA PRO A 16 50.78 165.73 98.74
C PRO A 16 51.84 165.86 97.64
N GLU A 17 52.92 166.59 97.89
CA GLU A 17 54.05 166.76 96.96
C GLU A 17 55.06 165.61 97.03
N ILE A 18 54.96 164.73 98.05
CA ILE A 18 55.82 163.56 98.20
C ILE A 18 55.04 162.36 97.64
N PRO A 19 55.44 161.78 96.50
CA PRO A 19 54.77 160.60 95.97
C PRO A 19 54.90 159.43 96.95
N ALA A 20 53.81 158.68 97.13
CA ALA A 20 53.80 157.49 97.97
C ALA A 20 54.84 156.48 97.48
N ALA A 21 55.77 156.11 98.37
CA ALA A 21 56.82 155.15 98.05
C ALA A 21 56.23 153.75 97.91
N GLY A 22 56.06 153.29 96.68
CA GLY A 22 55.59 151.95 96.34
C GLY A 22 55.35 151.81 94.84
N GLU A 23 55.71 150.66 94.28
CA GLU A 23 55.57 150.38 92.85
C GLU A 23 54.08 150.24 92.48
N THR A 24 53.57 151.16 91.66
CA THR A 24 52.22 151.03 91.10
C THR A 24 52.25 149.97 90.00
N MET A 25 51.94 148.73 90.37
CA MET A 25 51.79 147.63 89.40
C MET A 25 50.72 148.00 88.37
N LYS A 26 51.14 148.19 87.11
CA LYS A 26 50.25 148.39 85.96
C LYS A 26 49.54 147.08 85.61
N HIS A 27 48.63 146.63 86.46
CA HIS A 27 47.68 145.60 86.08
C HIS A 27 46.55 146.24 85.27
N VAL A 28 46.59 146.04 83.95
CA VAL A 28 45.42 146.27 83.09
C VAL A 28 44.32 145.30 83.54
N PRO A 29 43.14 145.77 83.98
CA PRO A 29 42.10 144.89 84.47
C PRO A 29 41.32 144.30 83.27
N VAL A 30 41.71 143.12 82.81
CA VAL A 30 40.87 142.35 81.86
C VAL A 30 39.78 141.65 82.68
N ARG A 31 38.50 141.88 82.35
CA ARG A 31 37.38 141.23 83.06
C ARG A 31 37.16 139.82 82.52
N ALA A 32 36.79 138.87 83.38
CA ALA A 32 36.52 137.49 82.96
C ALA A 32 35.44 137.38 81.86
N SER A 33 34.51 138.34 81.81
CA SER A 33 33.52 138.46 80.72
C SER A 33 34.17 138.66 79.35
N GLU A 34 35.30 139.37 79.26
CA GLU A 34 36.01 139.63 78.00
C GLU A 34 36.79 138.40 77.49
N CYS A 35 37.01 137.38 78.34
CA CYS A 35 37.61 136.11 77.94
C CYS A 35 36.57 135.11 77.40
N LEU A 36 35.29 135.25 77.79
CA LEU A 36 34.19 134.41 77.35
C LEU A 36 33.51 134.96 76.09
N ASP A 37 33.57 136.27 75.87
CA ASP A 37 33.21 136.88 74.60
C ASP A 37 34.37 136.71 73.62
N HIS A 38 34.31 135.65 72.81
CA HIS A 38 35.27 135.46 71.73
C HIS A 38 35.20 136.56 70.66
N GLY A 39 34.16 137.41 70.71
CA GLY A 39 33.94 138.56 69.83
C GLY A 39 33.88 138.17 68.35
N ASP A 40 33.47 139.12 67.51
CA ASP A 40 33.53 138.98 66.04
C ASP A 40 34.99 139.06 65.54
N ARG A 41 35.88 138.24 66.11
CA ARG A 41 37.20 137.91 65.54
C ARG A 41 37.07 136.98 64.34
N THR A 42 35.90 136.98 63.68
CA THR A 42 35.77 136.47 62.33
C THR A 42 36.53 137.42 61.43
N ILE A 43 37.82 137.12 61.20
CA ILE A 43 38.48 137.53 59.97
C ILE A 43 37.67 136.83 58.89
N ASN A 44 36.66 137.52 58.36
CA ASN A 44 35.93 137.09 57.20
C ASN A 44 36.97 136.93 56.10
N THR A 45 37.37 135.69 55.82
CA THR A 45 38.27 135.35 54.72
C THR A 45 37.51 135.57 53.42
N LYS A 46 37.26 136.84 53.05
CA LYS A 46 36.79 137.24 51.72
C LYS A 46 37.84 137.00 50.62
N ARG A 47 38.89 136.23 50.91
CA ARG A 47 39.77 135.62 49.91
C ARG A 47 39.68 134.12 50.03
N ILE A 48 39.20 133.54 48.94
CA ILE A 48 39.27 132.12 48.58
C ILE A 48 40.73 131.68 48.72
N VAL A 49 41.12 131.18 49.90
CA VAL A 49 42.31 130.36 50.05
C VAL A 49 41.92 129.00 49.48
N ARG A 50 42.25 128.76 48.23
CA ARG A 50 42.19 127.43 47.61
C ARG A 50 43.21 126.52 48.30
N ARG A 51 42.86 125.97 49.47
CA ARG A 51 43.44 124.77 50.09
C ARG A 51 42.76 124.55 51.45
N GLY A 52 41.87 123.56 51.49
CA GLY A 52 41.35 122.96 52.72
C GLY A 52 40.17 123.68 53.36
N ASP A 53 39.00 123.61 52.74
CA ASP A 53 37.75 123.90 53.45
C ASP A 53 37.56 122.89 54.59
N PHE A 54 37.16 123.37 55.75
CA PHE A 54 36.91 122.56 56.95
C PHE A 54 35.82 121.50 56.66
N ALA A 55 36.17 120.23 56.83
CA ALA A 55 35.38 119.06 56.43
C ALA A 55 34.07 118.82 57.22
N HIS A 56 33.63 119.78 58.03
CA HIS A 56 32.50 119.63 58.94
C HIS A 56 31.47 120.73 58.73
N ILE A 57 30.87 120.78 57.53
CA ILE A 57 29.68 121.58 57.25
C ILE A 57 28.49 120.63 57.25
N PRO A 58 27.54 120.74 58.20
CA PRO A 58 26.36 119.88 58.22
C PRO A 58 25.55 120.04 56.93
N GLY A 59 25.15 118.92 56.32
CA GLY A 59 24.36 118.89 55.08
C GLY A 59 25.14 118.95 53.77
N LYS A 60 26.49 119.06 53.81
CA LYS A 60 27.33 118.97 52.60
C LYS A 60 28.20 117.71 52.62
N LEU A 61 28.26 117.02 51.48
CA LEU A 61 29.19 115.92 51.26
C LEU A 61 30.61 116.48 51.07
N PRO A 62 31.65 115.81 51.59
CA PRO A 62 33.03 116.27 51.45
C PRO A 62 33.47 116.26 49.97
N LEU A 63 34.24 117.27 49.57
CA LEU A 63 34.65 117.57 48.19
C LEU A 63 35.36 116.41 47.46
N ASN A 64 35.97 115.47 48.18
CA ASN A 64 36.60 114.29 47.57
C ASN A 64 35.59 113.24 47.05
N ILE A 65 34.30 113.35 47.39
CA ILE A 65 33.25 112.40 46.98
C ILE A 65 32.37 112.99 45.87
N THR A 66 32.32 114.32 45.71
CA THR A 66 31.41 114.99 44.78
C THR A 66 31.81 114.84 43.32
N SER A 67 33.11 114.80 43.01
CA SER A 67 33.60 114.65 41.62
C SER A 67 33.41 113.25 41.04
N LEU A 68 33.48 112.21 41.88
CA LEU A 68 33.18 110.83 41.48
C LEU A 68 31.67 110.58 41.36
N THR A 69 30.85 111.25 42.19
CA THR A 69 29.41 111.02 42.23
C THR A 69 28.64 111.63 41.07
N GLU A 70 29.05 112.74 40.45
CA GLU A 70 28.26 113.31 39.34
C GLU A 70 28.24 112.42 38.08
N LYS A 71 29.38 111.81 37.72
CA LYS A 71 29.45 110.83 36.62
C LYS A 71 28.86 109.48 37.01
N ALA A 72 28.96 109.10 38.28
CA ALA A 72 28.43 107.84 38.80
C ALA A 72 26.93 107.87 39.12
N ARG A 73 26.31 109.06 39.28
CA ARG A 73 24.89 109.22 39.64
C ARG A 73 23.90 108.55 38.69
N PRO A 74 24.06 108.62 37.34
CA PRO A 74 23.20 107.88 36.43
C PRO A 74 23.65 106.43 36.20
N MET A 75 24.82 106.02 36.71
CA MET A 75 25.35 104.67 36.50
C MET A 75 24.82 103.72 37.57
N THR A 76 24.19 102.63 37.15
CA THR A 76 23.90 101.51 38.04
C THR A 76 25.20 100.74 38.33
N HIS A 77 25.60 100.67 39.60
CA HIS A 77 26.79 99.91 39.99
C HIS A 77 26.52 98.40 39.97
N GLY A 78 27.43 97.63 39.38
CA GLY A 78 27.33 96.16 39.26
C GLY A 78 27.85 95.67 37.91
N VAL A 79 28.06 94.35 37.79
CA VAL A 79 28.41 93.72 36.51
C VAL A 79 27.13 93.60 35.67
N GLN A 80 27.00 94.46 34.67
CA GLN A 80 25.97 94.29 33.65
C GLN A 80 26.41 93.16 32.72
N TYR A 81 25.60 92.11 32.62
CA TYR A 81 25.75 91.11 31.57
C TYR A 81 24.87 91.52 30.40
N GLU A 82 25.40 91.40 29.18
CA GLU A 82 24.56 91.39 27.99
C GLU A 82 23.72 90.12 28.04
N TYR A 83 22.40 90.27 27.97
CA TYR A 83 21.50 89.13 27.95
C TYR A 83 21.90 88.20 26.80
N GLY A 84 22.12 86.92 27.11
CA GLY A 84 22.39 85.90 26.11
C GLY A 84 21.21 85.72 25.13
N PRO A 85 21.36 84.85 24.12
CA PRO A 85 20.26 84.57 23.19
C PRO A 85 19.02 84.17 23.98
N SER A 86 17.88 84.74 23.60
CA SER A 86 16.61 84.46 24.26
C SER A 86 16.35 82.96 24.21
N ALA A 87 15.87 82.37 25.31
CA ALA A 87 15.52 80.96 25.36
C ALA A 87 14.57 80.56 24.21
N GLY A 88 13.71 81.48 23.76
CA GLY A 88 12.83 81.26 22.61
C GLY A 88 13.58 81.08 21.29
N GLU A 89 14.67 81.81 21.05
CA GLU A 89 15.49 81.65 19.83
C GLU A 89 16.30 80.34 19.84
N VAL A 90 16.68 79.87 21.04
CA VAL A 90 17.38 78.59 21.23
C VAL A 90 16.44 77.40 21.07
N LEU A 91 15.24 77.48 21.66
CA LEU A 91 14.24 76.41 21.60
C LEU A 91 13.55 76.35 20.22
N PHE A 92 13.36 77.50 19.58
CA PHE A 92 12.71 77.65 18.29
C PHE A 92 13.60 78.44 17.34
N PRO A 93 14.62 77.80 16.74
CA PRO A 93 15.45 78.47 15.76
C PRO A 93 14.57 79.00 14.63
N LYS A 94 14.83 80.24 14.21
CA LYS A 94 14.11 80.86 13.09
C LYS A 94 14.30 79.98 11.86
N GLN A 95 13.21 79.58 11.22
CA GLN A 95 13.27 78.80 9.97
C GLN A 95 14.10 79.60 8.95
N SER A 96 15.15 78.97 8.43
CA SER A 96 16.01 79.61 7.43
C SER A 96 15.23 79.85 6.15
N HIS A 97 15.57 80.93 5.43
CA HIS A 97 14.97 81.25 4.13
C HIS A 97 15.13 80.05 3.17
N PRO A 98 14.16 79.74 2.30
CA PRO A 98 14.21 78.54 1.44
C PRO A 98 15.49 78.42 0.60
N ILE A 99 16.02 79.55 0.13
CA ILE A 99 17.29 79.60 -0.61
C ILE A 99 18.48 79.12 0.25
N LEU A 100 18.51 79.50 1.53
CA LEU A 100 19.55 79.05 2.46
C LEU A 100 19.39 77.56 2.77
N GLN A 101 18.16 77.07 2.92
CA GLN A 101 17.89 75.64 3.07
C GLN A 101 18.34 74.83 1.86
N GLU A 102 18.12 75.32 0.63
CA GLU A 102 18.63 74.66 -0.57
C GLU A 102 20.16 74.64 -0.62
N ALA A 103 20.80 75.74 -0.23
CA ALA A 103 22.25 75.82 -0.15
C ALA A 103 22.82 74.84 0.88
N GLU A 104 22.20 74.74 2.07
CA GLU A 104 22.55 73.77 3.11
C GLU A 104 22.34 72.34 2.61
N LYS A 105 21.18 72.03 2.01
CA LYS A 105 20.93 70.72 1.39
C LYS A 105 22.01 70.37 0.36
N ARG A 106 22.42 71.31 -0.50
CA ARG A 106 23.50 71.09 -1.48
C ARG A 106 24.84 70.80 -0.80
N ARG A 107 25.15 71.44 0.32
CA ARG A 107 26.36 71.16 1.11
C ARG A 107 26.31 69.79 1.78
N GLU A 108 25.12 69.39 2.25
CA GLU A 108 24.89 68.12 2.95
C GLU A 108 24.77 66.91 2.01
N LYS A 109 24.59 67.12 0.70
CA LYS A 109 24.56 66.03 -0.32
C LYS A 109 25.77 65.09 -0.28
N ILE A 110 26.90 65.56 0.25
CA ILE A 110 28.14 64.77 0.37
C ILE A 110 27.97 63.64 1.40
N TYR A 111 27.05 63.78 2.35
CA TYR A 111 26.87 62.79 3.40
C TYR A 111 26.14 61.55 2.89
N HIS A 112 26.75 60.38 3.11
CA HIS A 112 26.18 59.06 2.81
C HIS A 112 24.75 58.87 3.36
N ARG A 113 24.43 59.47 4.52
CA ARG A 113 23.07 59.40 5.07
C ARG A 113 22.04 60.10 4.17
N VAL A 114 22.41 61.24 3.59
CA VAL A 114 21.54 62.01 2.71
C VAL A 114 21.33 61.30 1.38
N GLU A 115 22.37 60.63 0.86
CA GLU A 115 22.31 59.83 -0.37
C GLU A 115 21.46 58.56 -0.22
N HIS A 116 21.61 57.83 0.89
CA HIS A 116 20.99 56.50 1.04
C HIS A 116 19.69 56.46 1.86
N GLN A 117 19.35 57.53 2.57
CA GLN A 117 18.18 57.60 3.46
C GLN A 117 17.33 58.84 3.18
N ALA A 118 17.27 59.26 1.91
CA ALA A 118 16.34 60.29 1.48
C ALA A 118 14.90 59.84 1.75
N LEU A 119 14.13 60.70 2.43
CA LEU A 119 12.78 60.35 2.84
C LEU A 119 11.88 60.13 1.61
N GLY A 120 11.26 58.96 1.51
CA GLY A 120 10.34 58.61 0.43
C GLY A 120 11.02 58.23 -0.89
N GLN A 121 12.34 58.12 -0.91
CA GLN A 121 13.10 57.64 -2.07
C GLN A 121 13.89 56.38 -1.69
N SER A 122 14.04 55.48 -2.66
CA SER A 122 14.96 54.35 -2.54
C SER A 122 16.41 54.80 -2.75
N ILE A 123 17.36 53.92 -2.41
CA ILE A 123 18.77 54.14 -2.70
C ILE A 123 18.98 54.17 -4.22
N ASP A 124 19.61 55.22 -4.72
CA ASP A 124 20.10 55.27 -6.09
C ASP A 124 21.40 54.48 -6.19
N HIS A 125 21.39 53.38 -6.93
CA HIS A 125 22.55 52.49 -7.08
C HIS A 125 23.51 52.89 -8.22
N HIS A 126 23.32 54.06 -8.85
CA HIS A 126 24.10 54.54 -10.01
C HIS A 126 24.25 53.49 -11.13
N VAL A 127 23.19 52.71 -11.39
CA VAL A 127 23.17 51.71 -12.45
C VAL A 127 22.67 52.36 -13.73
N GLU A 128 23.49 52.31 -14.79
CA GLU A 128 23.07 52.72 -16.13
C GLU A 128 22.08 51.70 -16.69
N PHE A 129 20.81 52.10 -16.77
CA PHE A 129 19.79 51.29 -17.42
C PHE A 129 19.88 51.42 -18.94
N PRO A 130 19.59 50.36 -19.70
CA PRO A 130 19.45 50.46 -21.15
C PRO A 130 18.40 51.50 -21.57
N GLU A 131 18.62 52.20 -22.69
CA GLU A 131 17.73 53.28 -23.16
C GLU A 131 16.26 52.84 -23.30
N PHE A 132 16.02 51.59 -23.69
CA PHE A 132 14.67 51.03 -23.84
C PHE A 132 13.91 50.88 -22.51
N CYS A 133 14.62 50.81 -21.37
CA CYS A 133 14.02 50.74 -20.04
C CYS A 133 13.49 52.09 -19.55
N ALA A 134 13.90 53.20 -20.19
CA ALA A 134 13.47 54.55 -19.80
C ALA A 134 12.06 54.90 -20.34
N HIS A 135 11.51 54.09 -21.25
CA HIS A 135 10.15 54.31 -21.75
C HIS A 135 9.12 54.00 -20.66
N PRO A 136 8.11 54.87 -20.44
CA PRO A 136 7.09 54.68 -19.40
C PRO A 136 6.24 53.42 -19.62
N ASP A 137 6.17 52.92 -20.86
CA ASP A 137 5.43 51.71 -21.23
C ASP A 137 6.25 50.42 -21.05
N PHE A 138 7.56 50.54 -20.79
CA PHE A 138 8.42 49.39 -20.59
C PHE A 138 8.09 48.70 -19.26
N LYS A 139 7.87 47.37 -19.34
CA LYS A 139 7.58 46.54 -18.17
C LYS A 139 8.80 45.70 -17.84
N PHE A 140 9.29 45.84 -16.62
CA PHE A 140 10.34 44.97 -16.10
C PHE A 140 9.82 43.56 -15.83
N GLY A 141 10.70 42.57 -16.00
CA GLY A 141 10.39 41.15 -15.80
C GLY A 141 10.35 40.37 -17.11
N MET A 142 10.05 39.07 -17.02
CA MET A 142 9.89 38.21 -18.19
C MET A 142 8.40 38.10 -18.53
N SER A 143 8.03 38.43 -19.77
CA SER A 143 6.70 38.09 -20.28
C SER A 143 6.60 36.58 -20.46
N SER A 144 5.52 35.99 -19.96
CA SER A 144 5.13 34.64 -20.37
C SER A 144 4.71 34.69 -21.84
N PHE A 145 5.37 33.92 -22.69
CA PHE A 145 4.90 33.67 -24.04
C PHE A 145 3.85 32.55 -23.97
N GLU A 146 2.69 32.78 -24.58
CA GLU A 146 1.73 31.71 -24.83
C GLU A 146 2.17 30.99 -26.11
N ASP A 147 2.77 29.81 -25.98
CA ASP A 147 3.34 29.09 -27.12
C ASP A 147 2.24 28.59 -28.07
N VAL A 148 1.64 27.45 -27.73
CA VAL A 148 0.61 26.78 -28.54
C VAL A 148 -0.65 26.71 -27.70
N SER A 149 -1.76 27.15 -28.28
CA SER A 149 -3.04 27.06 -27.59
C SER A 149 -3.37 25.60 -27.28
N VAL A 150 -3.97 25.34 -26.11
CA VAL A 150 -4.42 23.98 -25.75
C VAL A 150 -5.34 23.40 -26.83
N ARG A 151 -6.10 24.26 -27.52
CA ARG A 151 -6.95 23.88 -28.65
C ARG A 151 -6.17 23.24 -29.79
N GLU A 152 -5.04 23.82 -30.17
CA GLU A 152 -4.21 23.33 -31.28
C GLU A 152 -3.48 22.04 -30.91
N ILE A 153 -3.12 21.86 -29.62
CA ILE A 153 -2.57 20.61 -29.10
C ILE A 153 -3.64 19.50 -29.09
N MET A 154 -4.84 19.81 -28.60
CA MET A 154 -5.93 18.84 -28.47
C MET A 154 -6.54 18.45 -29.83
N TYR A 155 -6.60 19.40 -30.75
CA TYR A 155 -7.22 19.24 -32.06
C TYR A 155 -6.25 19.74 -33.14
N PRO A 156 -5.21 18.95 -33.44
CA PRO A 156 -4.31 19.31 -34.52
C PRO A 156 -5.09 19.40 -35.84
N PRO A 157 -4.70 20.29 -36.75
CA PRO A 157 -5.32 20.35 -38.07
C PRO A 157 -5.19 19.00 -38.78
N PRO A 158 -6.17 18.62 -39.62
CA PRO A 158 -6.14 17.35 -40.33
C PRO A 158 -4.86 17.24 -41.17
N HIS A 159 -4.16 16.12 -41.02
CA HIS A 159 -2.93 15.83 -41.76
C HIS A 159 -3.21 15.75 -43.26
N VAL A 160 -2.44 16.48 -44.07
CA VAL A 160 -2.53 16.42 -45.53
C VAL A 160 -1.56 15.34 -46.01
N PRO A 161 -2.05 14.25 -46.64
CA PRO A 161 -1.20 13.14 -47.04
C PRO A 161 -0.18 13.59 -48.08
N THR A 162 1.10 13.36 -47.78
CA THR A 162 2.24 13.63 -48.65
C THR A 162 2.71 12.33 -49.31
N GLU A 163 3.40 12.39 -50.45
CA GLU A 163 3.96 11.20 -51.14
C GLU A 163 4.85 10.32 -50.24
N ASN A 164 5.47 10.91 -49.21
CA ASN A 164 6.28 10.19 -48.24
C ASN A 164 5.43 9.33 -47.30
N ASP A 165 4.21 9.73 -46.98
CA ASP A 165 3.32 9.00 -46.07
C ASP A 165 2.90 7.66 -46.66
N GLU A 166 2.73 7.58 -47.98
CA GLU A 166 2.42 6.31 -48.66
C GLU A 166 3.61 5.33 -48.59
N LYS A 167 4.84 5.83 -48.70
CA LYS A 167 6.05 5.02 -48.57
C LYS A 167 6.21 4.53 -47.13
N ILE A 168 6.04 5.43 -46.16
CA ILE A 168 6.08 5.11 -44.74
C ILE A 168 4.99 4.08 -44.41
N ARG A 169 3.77 4.26 -44.92
CA ARG A 169 2.67 3.31 -44.75
C ARG A 169 3.03 1.93 -45.30
N LYS A 170 3.56 1.84 -46.53
CA LYS A 170 4.01 0.55 -47.11
C LYS A 170 5.06 -0.12 -46.22
N GLN A 171 6.01 0.64 -45.68
CA GLN A 171 7.00 0.13 -44.75
C GLN A 171 6.39 -0.35 -43.42
N TYR A 172 5.40 0.37 -42.88
CA TYR A 172 4.64 -0.03 -41.69
C TYR A 172 3.79 -1.29 -41.91
N LEU A 173 3.19 -1.45 -43.09
CA LEU A 173 2.48 -2.68 -43.46
C LEU A 173 3.42 -3.90 -43.47
N VAL A 174 4.65 -3.72 -43.96
CA VAL A 174 5.68 -4.77 -44.01
C VAL A 174 6.20 -5.12 -42.61
N SER A 175 6.58 -4.10 -41.84
CA SER A 175 7.28 -4.25 -40.56
C SER A 175 6.37 -4.58 -39.38
N HIS A 176 5.19 -3.95 -39.32
CA HIS A 176 4.29 -4.02 -38.17
C HIS A 176 2.92 -4.66 -38.52
N TRP A 177 2.70 -5.04 -39.78
CA TRP A 177 1.44 -5.63 -40.26
C TRP A 177 0.21 -4.76 -39.91
N SER A 178 0.39 -3.44 -39.96
CA SER A 178 -0.62 -2.44 -39.58
C SER A 178 -1.59 -2.15 -40.73
N TYR A 179 -2.45 -3.12 -41.07
CA TYR A 179 -3.46 -2.98 -42.12
C TYR A 179 -4.61 -2.06 -41.68
N GLY A 180 -5.11 -1.25 -42.61
CA GLY A 180 -6.34 -0.50 -42.43
C GLY A 180 -7.57 -1.41 -42.38
N PRO A 181 -8.71 -0.91 -41.86
CA PRO A 181 -9.96 -1.66 -41.87
C PRO A 181 -10.38 -1.99 -43.31
N GLY A 182 -10.61 -3.28 -43.60
CA GLY A 182 -11.00 -3.76 -44.92
C GLY A 182 -9.85 -4.02 -45.90
N GLU A 183 -8.59 -3.79 -45.49
CA GLU A 183 -7.44 -4.07 -46.34
C GLU A 183 -7.06 -5.56 -46.29
N ILE A 184 -6.82 -6.13 -47.47
CA ILE A 184 -6.37 -7.51 -47.61
C ILE A 184 -4.85 -7.52 -47.50
N ARG A 185 -4.32 -8.52 -46.79
CA ARG A 185 -2.89 -8.80 -46.75
C ARG A 185 -2.39 -9.13 -48.15
N THR A 186 -1.57 -8.24 -48.72
CA THR A 186 -0.88 -8.50 -49.97
C THR A 186 0.31 -9.44 -49.70
N HIS A 187 0.26 -10.65 -50.25
CA HIS A 187 1.42 -11.54 -50.24
C HIS A 187 2.44 -11.08 -51.29
N TYR A 188 3.73 -11.17 -50.97
CA TYR A 188 4.81 -10.80 -51.89
C TYR A 188 4.83 -11.72 -53.11
N GLY A 189 4.72 -11.14 -54.31
CA GLY A 189 4.90 -11.82 -55.58
C GLY A 189 3.94 -11.32 -56.66
N ASP A 190 4.33 -11.48 -57.93
CA ASP A 190 3.46 -11.29 -59.09
C ASP A 190 2.46 -12.45 -59.19
N PHE A 191 1.66 -12.63 -58.14
CA PHE A 191 0.59 -13.62 -58.14
C PHE A 191 -0.56 -13.09 -58.97
N LYS A 192 -0.41 -13.17 -60.29
CA LYS A 192 -1.56 -13.20 -61.19
C LYS A 192 -2.29 -14.48 -60.86
N VAL A 193 -3.43 -14.37 -60.18
CA VAL A 193 -4.38 -15.47 -60.07
C VAL A 193 -4.62 -15.90 -61.52
N PRO A 194 -4.15 -17.08 -61.95
CA PRO A 194 -4.64 -17.64 -63.20
C PRO A 194 -6.16 -17.66 -63.07
N ASP A 195 -6.92 -17.42 -64.15
CA ASP A 195 -8.37 -17.59 -64.15
C ASP A 195 -8.71 -19.05 -63.83
N HIS A 196 -8.55 -19.42 -62.58
CA HIS A 196 -8.91 -20.69 -62.01
C HIS A 196 -10.42 -20.59 -61.93
N LYS A 197 -11.08 -20.89 -63.06
CA LYS A 197 -12.29 -21.70 -62.98
C LYS A 197 -11.90 -22.82 -62.03
N LEU A 198 -12.47 -22.78 -60.82
CA LEU A 198 -12.42 -23.88 -59.86
C LEU A 198 -12.52 -25.16 -60.68
N LEU A 199 -11.57 -26.09 -60.49
CA LEU A 199 -11.56 -27.37 -61.20
C LEU A 199 -13.01 -27.84 -61.35
N PRO A 200 -13.47 -28.23 -62.56
CA PRO A 200 -14.87 -28.55 -62.79
C PRO A 200 -15.29 -29.49 -61.68
N ASP A 201 -16.17 -28.99 -60.82
CA ASP A 201 -16.59 -29.73 -59.65
C ASP A 201 -17.23 -30.99 -60.22
N ASN A 202 -16.64 -32.17 -59.95
CA ASN A 202 -17.11 -33.47 -60.40
C ASN A 202 -18.45 -33.85 -59.73
N HIS A 203 -19.23 -32.85 -59.33
CA HIS A 203 -20.59 -32.96 -58.86
C HIS A 203 -21.54 -33.01 -60.06
N ASP A 204 -22.20 -34.14 -60.23
CA ASP A 204 -23.33 -34.25 -61.14
C ASP A 204 -24.61 -33.99 -60.35
N ASN A 205 -25.14 -32.77 -60.41
CA ASN A 205 -26.46 -32.46 -59.82
C ASN A 205 -27.61 -33.19 -60.53
N ASN A 206 -27.34 -33.77 -61.71
CA ASN A 206 -28.31 -34.53 -62.51
C ASN A 206 -28.57 -35.94 -61.98
N GLY A 207 -27.88 -36.35 -60.91
CA GLY A 207 -28.11 -37.64 -60.27
C GLY A 207 -27.69 -38.85 -61.11
N LEU A 208 -26.93 -38.67 -62.19
CA LEU A 208 -26.45 -39.75 -63.08
C LEU A 208 -25.73 -40.87 -62.30
N ARG A 209 -24.94 -40.50 -61.29
CA ARG A 209 -24.18 -41.42 -60.44
C ARG A 209 -24.95 -41.94 -59.22
N VAL A 210 -26.17 -41.45 -58.99
CA VAL A 210 -27.04 -41.94 -57.91
C VAL A 210 -27.40 -43.41 -58.16
N LYS A 211 -27.50 -43.83 -59.43
CA LYS A 211 -27.69 -45.25 -59.77
C LYS A 211 -26.51 -46.12 -59.32
N GLU A 212 -25.27 -45.64 -59.46
CA GLU A 212 -24.06 -46.35 -58.98
C GLU A 212 -24.04 -46.47 -57.46
N ALA A 213 -24.55 -45.45 -56.75
CA ALA A 213 -24.62 -45.43 -55.30
C ALA A 213 -25.80 -46.24 -54.72
N LEU A 214 -26.97 -46.23 -55.40
CA LEU A 214 -28.17 -46.95 -54.97
C LEU A 214 -28.10 -48.44 -55.32
N TYR A 215 -27.62 -48.77 -56.52
CA TYR A 215 -27.37 -50.15 -56.91
C TYR A 215 -25.92 -50.48 -56.60
N TRP A 216 -25.68 -50.78 -55.33
CA TRP A 216 -24.46 -51.46 -54.91
C TRP A 216 -24.49 -52.90 -55.43
N THR A 217 -24.33 -53.07 -56.74
CA THR A 217 -24.48 -54.38 -57.39
C THR A 217 -23.47 -55.38 -56.84
N GLU A 218 -23.90 -56.62 -56.68
CA GLU A 218 -23.04 -57.74 -56.25
C GLU A 218 -21.81 -57.89 -57.14
N GLU A 219 -21.87 -57.49 -58.42
CA GLU A 219 -20.74 -57.54 -59.34
C GLU A 219 -19.57 -56.66 -58.90
N SER A 220 -19.86 -55.45 -58.39
CA SER A 220 -18.83 -54.53 -57.90
C SER A 220 -18.15 -55.04 -56.62
N PHE A 221 -18.90 -55.73 -55.76
CA PHE A 221 -18.36 -56.42 -54.59
C PHE A 221 -17.61 -57.70 -54.97
N LYS A 222 -18.16 -58.55 -55.84
CA LYS A 222 -17.52 -59.78 -56.34
C LYS A 222 -16.22 -59.48 -57.10
N ALA A 223 -16.11 -58.31 -57.73
CA ALA A 223 -14.88 -57.84 -58.36
C ALA A 223 -13.83 -57.35 -57.33
N ARG A 224 -14.27 -56.84 -56.17
CA ARG A 224 -13.40 -56.38 -55.07
C ARG A 224 -13.04 -57.50 -54.09
N GLU A 225 -13.88 -58.51 -53.95
CA GLU A 225 -13.60 -59.69 -53.15
C GLU A 225 -12.58 -60.56 -53.86
N THR A 226 -11.38 -60.63 -53.31
CA THR A 226 -10.39 -61.58 -53.76
C THR A 226 -10.88 -63.00 -53.43
N LYS A 227 -11.13 -63.83 -54.45
CA LYS A 227 -11.47 -65.26 -54.30
C LYS A 227 -10.42 -66.05 -53.50
N LEU A 228 -9.22 -65.50 -53.38
CA LEU A 228 -8.13 -66.06 -52.58
C LEU A 228 -8.17 -65.47 -51.17
N SER A 229 -8.45 -66.30 -50.17
CA SER A 229 -8.27 -65.95 -48.75
C SER A 229 -7.29 -66.91 -48.11
N SER A 230 -6.50 -66.46 -47.12
CA SER A 230 -5.59 -67.35 -46.40
C SER A 230 -6.36 -68.41 -45.61
N LYS A 231 -5.82 -69.64 -45.57
CA LYS A 231 -6.45 -70.78 -44.85
C LYS A 231 -6.76 -70.42 -43.40
N ARG A 232 -5.82 -69.76 -42.71
CA ARG A 232 -5.97 -69.32 -41.32
C ARG A 232 -7.14 -68.35 -41.14
N LEU A 233 -7.30 -67.39 -42.06
CA LEU A 233 -8.39 -66.42 -41.98
C LEU A 233 -9.75 -67.07 -42.29
N ALA A 234 -9.79 -68.00 -43.25
CA ALA A 234 -11.00 -68.76 -43.56
C ALA A 234 -11.44 -69.65 -42.39
N GLU A 235 -10.50 -70.35 -41.74
CA GLU A 235 -10.75 -71.18 -40.56
C GLU A 235 -11.21 -70.34 -39.36
N PHE A 236 -10.56 -69.19 -39.12
CA PHE A 236 -10.99 -68.24 -38.10
C PHE A 236 -12.42 -67.73 -38.35
N ARG A 237 -12.76 -67.36 -39.59
CA ARG A 237 -14.11 -66.91 -39.95
C ARG A 237 -15.14 -68.01 -39.70
N ARG A 238 -14.88 -69.25 -40.10
CA ARG A 238 -15.77 -70.40 -39.83
C ARG A 238 -16.03 -70.62 -38.34
N ARG A 239 -15.01 -70.44 -37.50
CA ARG A 239 -15.12 -70.64 -36.05
C ARG A 239 -15.79 -69.48 -35.31
N THR A 240 -15.74 -68.27 -35.86
CA THR A 240 -16.16 -67.04 -35.13
C THR A 240 -17.41 -66.38 -35.69
N GLN A 241 -17.78 -66.66 -36.94
CA GLN A 241 -18.95 -66.06 -37.59
C GLN A 241 -20.11 -67.06 -37.63
N PRO A 242 -21.27 -66.74 -37.05
CA PRO A 242 -22.46 -67.59 -37.14
C PRO A 242 -23.06 -67.52 -38.55
N GLU A 243 -23.44 -68.67 -39.10
CA GLU A 243 -24.17 -68.75 -40.36
C GLU A 243 -25.69 -68.64 -40.09
N ILE A 244 -26.38 -67.85 -40.90
CA ILE A 244 -27.84 -67.72 -40.79
C ILE A 244 -28.49 -69.09 -41.07
N GLY A 245 -29.36 -69.53 -40.16
CA GLY A 245 -30.07 -70.82 -40.27
C GLY A 245 -29.30 -72.03 -39.75
N LYS A 246 -28.07 -71.86 -39.21
CA LYS A 246 -27.32 -72.93 -38.55
C LYS A 246 -26.94 -72.53 -37.13
N VAL A 247 -26.94 -73.50 -36.21
CA VAL A 247 -26.41 -73.29 -34.86
C VAL A 247 -24.89 -73.11 -34.95
N HIS A 248 -24.37 -72.13 -34.21
CA HIS A 248 -22.95 -71.76 -34.28
C HIS A 248 -22.11 -72.68 -33.40
N ASP A 249 -21.36 -73.60 -34.03
CA ASP A 249 -20.57 -74.61 -33.35
C ASP A 249 -19.06 -74.42 -33.57
N PRO A 250 -18.33 -73.78 -32.64
CA PRO A 250 -16.90 -73.52 -32.77
C PRO A 250 -16.03 -74.79 -32.66
N LEU A 251 -16.62 -75.94 -32.29
CA LEU A 251 -15.97 -77.24 -32.11
C LEU A 251 -16.37 -78.26 -33.20
N LYS A 252 -17.00 -77.81 -34.29
CA LYS A 252 -17.53 -78.69 -35.35
C LYS A 252 -16.48 -79.65 -35.92
N GLU A 253 -15.26 -79.18 -36.16
CA GLU A 253 -14.17 -80.03 -36.69
C GLU A 253 -13.72 -81.09 -35.69
N THR A 254 -13.80 -80.83 -34.38
CA THR A 254 -13.40 -81.81 -33.37
C THR A 254 -14.42 -82.92 -33.17
N LEU A 255 -15.68 -82.74 -33.60
CA LEU A 255 -16.74 -83.74 -33.46
C LEU A 255 -16.83 -84.70 -34.66
N SER A 256 -16.02 -84.54 -35.71
CA SER A 256 -16.09 -85.37 -36.92
C SER A 256 -15.63 -86.82 -36.75
N HIS A 257 -15.03 -87.16 -35.61
CA HIS A 257 -14.57 -88.53 -35.31
C HIS A 257 -15.66 -89.40 -34.66
N LEU A 258 -16.79 -88.80 -34.26
CA LEU A 258 -17.89 -89.50 -33.61
C LEU A 258 -18.82 -90.09 -34.68
N PRO A 259 -19.35 -91.31 -34.47
CA PRO A 259 -20.40 -91.87 -35.32
C PRO A 259 -21.62 -90.95 -35.35
N GLU A 260 -22.33 -90.90 -36.48
CA GLU A 260 -23.56 -90.09 -36.60
C GLU A 260 -24.65 -90.50 -35.59
N ASP A 261 -24.64 -91.78 -35.17
CA ASP A 261 -25.56 -92.34 -34.16
C ASP A 261 -25.06 -92.16 -32.71
N TYR A 262 -23.97 -91.40 -32.49
CA TYR A 262 -23.45 -91.16 -31.15
C TYR A 262 -24.41 -90.25 -30.36
N SER A 263 -24.96 -90.81 -29.28
CA SER A 263 -25.80 -90.06 -28.35
C SER A 263 -24.93 -89.35 -27.31
N PHE A 264 -24.92 -88.02 -27.34
CA PHE A 264 -24.28 -87.22 -26.29
C PHE A 264 -25.10 -87.26 -25.00
N GLY A 265 -24.43 -87.44 -23.87
CA GLY A 265 -25.06 -87.44 -22.54
C GLY A 265 -24.66 -88.64 -21.70
N ILE A 266 -25.15 -88.67 -20.46
CA ILE A 266 -24.94 -89.82 -19.58
C ILE A 266 -26.02 -90.83 -19.92
N SER A 267 -25.65 -91.92 -20.60
CA SER A 267 -26.52 -93.10 -20.70
C SER A 267 -26.47 -93.84 -19.37
N PHE A 268 -27.60 -93.94 -18.67
CA PHE A 268 -27.70 -94.84 -17.53
C PHE A 268 -27.77 -96.27 -18.07
N PRO A 269 -26.86 -97.18 -17.65
CA PRO A 269 -27.03 -98.59 -17.96
C PRO A 269 -28.37 -99.02 -17.36
N GLN A 270 -29.12 -99.86 -18.08
CA GLN A 270 -30.29 -100.49 -17.48
C GLN A 270 -29.81 -101.31 -16.28
N ASP A 271 -30.41 -101.06 -15.12
CA ASP A 271 -30.04 -101.77 -13.89
C ASP A 271 -30.21 -103.28 -14.10
N ALA A 272 -29.25 -104.05 -13.59
CA ALA A 272 -29.21 -105.50 -13.76
C ALA A 272 -30.42 -106.21 -13.11
N TYR A 273 -31.15 -105.54 -12.22
CA TYR A 273 -32.28 -106.09 -11.48
C TYR A 273 -33.48 -105.15 -11.59
N HIS A 274 -34.65 -105.71 -11.90
CA HIS A 274 -35.88 -104.94 -11.92
C HIS A 274 -36.43 -104.80 -10.50
N VAL A 275 -37.23 -103.75 -10.26
CA VAL A 275 -37.88 -103.49 -8.97
C VAL A 275 -38.69 -104.71 -8.48
N CYS A 276 -39.25 -105.51 -9.40
CA CYS A 276 -39.96 -106.75 -9.09
C CYS A 276 -39.04 -107.84 -8.48
N ASP A 277 -37.77 -107.91 -8.89
CA ASP A 277 -36.79 -108.86 -8.33
C ASP A 277 -36.39 -108.44 -6.92
N LEU A 278 -36.22 -107.13 -6.69
CA LEU A 278 -35.84 -106.58 -5.38
C LEU A 278 -36.97 -106.62 -4.35
N LEU A 279 -38.24 -106.50 -4.79
CA LEU A 279 -39.42 -106.57 -3.91
C LEU A 279 -39.88 -108.00 -3.61
N GLY A 280 -39.17 -109.04 -4.09
CA GLY A 280 -39.54 -110.43 -3.85
C GLY A 280 -40.89 -110.83 -4.47
N SER A 281 -41.36 -110.08 -5.47
CA SER A 281 -42.54 -110.40 -6.28
C SER A 281 -42.15 -111.09 -7.59
N GLY A 282 -40.86 -111.28 -7.84
CA GLY A 282 -40.34 -112.04 -8.96
C GLY A 282 -40.76 -113.52 -8.90
N PRO A 283 -40.75 -114.22 -10.05
CA PRO A 283 -41.28 -115.57 -10.18
C PRO A 283 -40.64 -116.58 -9.21
N ALA A 284 -39.37 -116.39 -8.83
CA ALA A 284 -38.67 -117.24 -7.87
C ALA A 284 -39.21 -117.11 -6.43
N ALA A 285 -39.46 -115.90 -5.94
CA ALA A 285 -39.94 -115.69 -4.58
C ALA A 285 -41.43 -116.08 -4.39
N GLN A 286 -42.24 -116.04 -5.46
CA GLN A 286 -43.61 -116.58 -5.45
C GLN A 286 -43.64 -118.12 -5.38
N ALA A 287 -42.64 -118.80 -5.94
CA ALA A 287 -42.52 -120.26 -5.83
C ALA A 287 -42.23 -120.69 -4.38
N ASP A 288 -41.28 -120.02 -3.71
CA ASP A 288 -40.90 -120.31 -2.32
C ASP A 288 -42.06 -120.08 -1.32
N MET A 289 -42.87 -119.03 -1.52
CA MET A 289 -44.06 -118.75 -0.70
C MET A 289 -45.15 -119.83 -0.86
N LYS A 290 -45.27 -120.41 -2.06
CA LYS A 290 -46.23 -121.49 -2.36
C LYS A 290 -45.78 -122.82 -1.75
N GLU A 291 -44.48 -123.07 -1.71
CA GLU A 291 -43.86 -124.23 -1.08
C GLU A 291 -44.01 -124.20 0.45
N LYS A 292 -43.78 -123.03 1.07
CA LYS A 292 -43.98 -122.83 2.52
C LYS A 292 -45.43 -123.03 2.96
N ARG A 293 -46.41 -122.53 2.20
CA ARG A 293 -47.84 -122.77 2.51
C ARG A 293 -48.21 -124.27 2.48
N ARG A 294 -47.58 -125.06 1.60
CA ARG A 294 -47.77 -126.53 1.57
C ARG A 294 -47.20 -127.20 2.82
N GLN A 295 -46.03 -126.76 3.29
CA GLN A 295 -45.40 -127.28 4.50
C GLN A 295 -46.19 -126.90 5.75
N GLU A 296 -46.70 -125.66 5.83
CA GLU A 296 -47.52 -125.20 6.94
C GLU A 296 -48.86 -125.97 7.03
N GLU A 297 -49.50 -126.32 5.92
CA GLU A 297 -50.71 -127.18 5.91
C GLU A 297 -50.41 -128.62 6.38
N GLU A 298 -49.23 -129.17 6.07
CA GLU A 298 -48.82 -130.50 6.56
C GLU A 298 -48.50 -130.47 8.06
N ASP A 299 -47.85 -129.41 8.54
CA ASP A 299 -47.54 -129.23 9.97
C ASP A 299 -48.77 -128.88 10.81
N GLU A 300 -49.76 -128.16 10.26
CA GLU A 300 -51.02 -127.89 10.95
C GLU A 300 -51.87 -129.17 11.08
N LYS A 301 -51.83 -130.07 10.08
CA LYS A 301 -52.41 -131.41 10.18
C LYS A 301 -51.71 -132.26 11.25
N ARG A 302 -50.38 -132.14 11.41
CA ARG A 302 -49.64 -132.80 12.50
C ARG A 302 -49.98 -132.20 13.87
N ARG A 303 -50.10 -130.87 13.98
CA ARG A 303 -50.46 -130.19 15.24
C ARG A 303 -51.89 -130.46 15.70
N LEU A 304 -52.84 -130.62 14.78
CA LEU A 304 -54.21 -131.04 15.11
C LEU A 304 -54.28 -132.52 15.53
N ALA A 305 -53.34 -133.36 15.08
CA ALA A 305 -53.20 -134.72 15.58
C ALA A 305 -52.60 -134.76 17.01
N GLU A 306 -51.68 -133.85 17.35
CA GLU A 306 -51.10 -133.71 18.70
C GLU A 306 -51.98 -132.93 19.70
N ALA A 307 -52.91 -132.08 19.23
CA ALA A 307 -53.80 -131.29 20.10
C ALA A 307 -55.04 -132.04 20.63
N ASN A 308 -55.21 -133.32 20.29
CA ASN A 308 -56.24 -134.20 20.85
C ASN A 308 -55.76 -135.04 22.05
N ASP A 309 -54.54 -134.80 22.56
CA ASP A 309 -54.06 -135.40 23.82
C ASP A 309 -54.41 -134.50 25.04
N PRO A 310 -55.30 -134.93 25.95
CA PRO A 310 -55.90 -134.04 26.96
C PRO A 310 -55.09 -133.91 28.25
N SER A 311 -53.82 -133.50 28.19
CA SER A 311 -53.11 -133.06 29.41
C SER A 311 -52.23 -131.83 29.15
N ILE A 312 -52.46 -130.74 29.92
CA ILE A 312 -51.58 -129.58 30.24
C ILE A 312 -52.15 -128.17 29.84
N PRO A 313 -52.25 -127.19 30.79
CA PRO A 313 -52.68 -125.80 30.55
C PRO A 313 -51.54 -124.74 30.56
N LYS A 314 -51.83 -123.51 30.05
CA LYS A 314 -50.89 -122.37 29.82
C LYS A 314 -51.12 -121.13 30.76
N PRO A 315 -50.11 -120.25 31.01
CA PRO A 315 -50.32 -118.91 31.61
C PRO A 315 -49.83 -117.68 30.76
N LYS A 316 -50.13 -116.46 31.25
CA LYS A 316 -50.15 -115.11 30.58
C LYS A 316 -49.04 -114.11 31.00
N CYS A 317 -48.83 -113.04 30.21
CA CYS A 317 -47.77 -111.98 30.28
C CYS A 317 -48.33 -110.54 30.50
N GLY A 318 -47.49 -109.54 30.88
CA GLY A 318 -47.84 -108.13 31.17
C GLY A 318 -46.88 -107.03 30.59
N ARG A 319 -47.33 -105.75 30.60
CA ARG A 319 -46.86 -104.55 29.84
C ARG A 319 -46.15 -103.46 30.69
N ARG A 320 -45.14 -102.73 30.15
CA ARG A 320 -44.75 -101.32 30.49
C ARG A 320 -43.50 -100.88 29.68
N PHE A 321 -43.56 -99.88 28.76
CA PHE A 321 -42.34 -99.19 28.25
C PHE A 321 -42.54 -97.88 27.41
N GLU A 322 -43.60 -97.08 27.60
CA GLU A 322 -44.01 -96.07 26.57
C GLU A 322 -44.01 -94.57 26.99
N ALA A 323 -43.18 -94.10 27.94
CA ALA A 323 -43.35 -92.76 28.53
C ALA A 323 -42.23 -91.69 28.37
N GLN A 324 -41.14 -91.91 27.62
CA GLN A 324 -39.98 -90.98 27.63
C GLN A 324 -39.84 -90.00 26.43
N ALA A 325 -40.63 -90.10 25.36
CA ALA A 325 -40.33 -89.39 24.10
C ALA A 325 -40.90 -87.96 23.93
N LYS A 326 -41.44 -87.29 24.95
CA LYS A 326 -42.26 -86.05 24.78
C LYS A 326 -41.67 -84.73 25.31
N ARG A 327 -40.36 -84.62 25.59
CA ARG A 327 -39.81 -83.46 26.35
C ARG A 327 -38.88 -82.47 25.61
N GLU A 328 -38.61 -82.61 24.31
CA GLU A 328 -37.58 -81.79 23.62
C GLU A 328 -38.09 -80.70 22.65
N LEU A 329 -39.38 -80.36 22.66
CA LEU A 329 -40.01 -79.51 21.61
C LEU A 329 -40.22 -78.02 21.96
N TYR A 330 -39.62 -77.46 23.01
CA TYR A 330 -39.82 -76.04 23.38
C TYR A 330 -38.54 -75.35 23.87
N SER A 331 -37.72 -74.80 22.97
CA SER A 331 -36.97 -73.55 23.23
C SER A 331 -36.31 -72.99 21.97
N ARG A 332 -36.87 -71.88 21.44
CA ARG A 332 -36.16 -70.67 20.93
C ARG A 332 -37.04 -69.91 19.93
N GLU A 333 -37.36 -68.67 20.31
CA GLU A 333 -37.96 -67.63 19.46
C GLU A 333 -37.06 -66.37 19.42
N PRO A 334 -37.31 -65.40 18.51
CA PRO A 334 -36.27 -64.66 17.78
C PRO A 334 -36.11 -63.18 18.17
N ALA A 335 -34.96 -62.56 17.85
CA ALA A 335 -34.80 -61.10 17.88
C ALA A 335 -33.83 -60.54 16.79
N LYS A 336 -34.42 -59.72 15.90
CA LYS A 336 -33.98 -58.43 15.29
C LYS A 336 -32.54 -58.28 14.73
N LYS A 337 -32.44 -57.93 13.43
CA LYS A 337 -31.53 -56.95 12.77
C LYS A 337 -31.88 -56.89 11.27
N ILE A 338 -32.59 -55.86 10.80
CA ILE A 338 -32.11 -54.62 10.15
C ILE A 338 -31.20 -54.89 8.93
N THR A 339 -31.81 -54.62 7.77
CA THR A 339 -31.30 -54.20 6.47
C THR A 339 -29.83 -53.81 6.35
N THR A 340 -29.09 -54.51 5.49
CA THR A 340 -28.21 -53.94 4.45
C THR A 340 -27.90 -55.02 3.42
N ILE A 341 -28.10 -54.68 2.14
CA ILE A 341 -27.72 -55.50 1.00
C ILE A 341 -26.19 -55.34 0.79
N PRO A 342 -25.38 -56.41 0.76
CA PRO A 342 -23.98 -56.29 0.38
C PRO A 342 -23.87 -56.32 -1.15
N TYR A 343 -23.38 -55.22 -1.72
CA TYR A 343 -22.81 -55.23 -3.08
C TYR A 343 -21.33 -55.60 -2.95
N GLU A 344 -21.02 -56.88 -3.16
CA GLU A 344 -19.63 -57.33 -3.25
C GLU A 344 -19.10 -57.07 -4.66
N SER A 345 -18.39 -55.95 -4.84
CA SER A 345 -17.51 -55.79 -6.00
C SER A 345 -16.20 -56.52 -5.76
N ASN A 346 -15.91 -57.46 -6.65
CA ASN A 346 -14.78 -58.37 -6.66
C ASN A 346 -13.40 -57.72 -6.45
N ARG A 347 -12.60 -58.41 -5.62
CA ARG A 347 -11.15 -58.68 -5.76
C ARG A 347 -10.33 -57.66 -6.56
N THR A 348 -9.67 -56.76 -5.85
CA THR A 348 -8.21 -56.45 -5.95
C THR A 348 -7.90 -55.30 -5.01
N GLU A 349 -7.38 -55.55 -3.80
CA GLU A 349 -6.63 -54.56 -2.99
C GLU A 349 -6.18 -55.20 -1.66
N LYS A 350 -5.29 -56.20 -1.74
CA LYS A 350 -4.76 -56.89 -0.56
C LYS A 350 -3.61 -56.15 0.14
N ASN A 351 -3.33 -54.89 -0.20
CA ASN A 351 -2.20 -54.12 0.36
C ASN A 351 -2.62 -52.82 1.08
N ALA A 352 -3.90 -52.58 1.34
CA ALA A 352 -4.40 -51.27 1.80
C ALA A 352 -4.83 -51.22 3.29
N ASN A 353 -4.18 -51.99 4.18
CA ASN A 353 -4.57 -52.03 5.60
C ASN A 353 -4.07 -50.83 6.46
N GLN A 354 -3.49 -49.79 5.86
CA GLN A 354 -3.01 -48.60 6.60
C GLN A 354 -3.26 -47.26 5.89
N PHE A 355 -4.21 -47.17 4.95
CA PHE A 355 -4.58 -45.88 4.38
C PHE A 355 -5.76 -45.27 5.14
N VAL A 356 -5.58 -44.04 5.61
CA VAL A 356 -6.69 -43.23 6.10
C VAL A 356 -7.54 -42.84 4.88
N TYR A 357 -8.76 -43.35 4.82
CA TYR A 357 -9.72 -42.93 3.80
C TYR A 357 -10.20 -41.52 4.12
N GLY A 358 -9.71 -40.53 3.36
CA GLY A 358 -10.03 -39.12 3.51
C GLY A 358 -9.13 -38.22 2.66
N LEU A 359 -9.54 -36.98 2.43
CA LEU A 359 -8.69 -35.96 1.79
C LEU A 359 -7.84 -35.28 2.87
N PRO A 360 -6.50 -35.38 2.82
CA PRO A 360 -5.65 -34.69 3.78
C PRO A 360 -5.69 -33.17 3.53
N THR A 361 -5.61 -32.39 4.61
CA THR A 361 -5.59 -30.92 4.55
C THR A 361 -4.39 -30.37 3.77
N VAL A 362 -3.26 -31.09 3.80
CA VAL A 362 -2.09 -30.80 2.97
C VAL A 362 -2.00 -31.87 1.88
N LEU A 363 -2.09 -31.46 0.62
CA LEU A 363 -2.08 -32.37 -0.52
C LEU A 363 -0.64 -32.62 -0.96
N HIS A 364 -0.04 -33.74 -0.60
CA HIS A 364 1.35 -34.09 -1.03
C HIS A 364 1.47 -34.43 -2.54
N ARG A 365 0.43 -34.16 -3.33
CA ARG A 365 0.44 -34.36 -4.78
C ARG A 365 0.82 -33.04 -5.44
N LYS A 366 1.88 -33.05 -6.26
CA LYS A 366 2.35 -31.83 -6.95
C LYS A 366 1.20 -31.17 -7.74
N PRO A 367 1.02 -29.85 -7.63
CA PRO A 367 0.12 -29.13 -8.51
C PRO A 367 0.61 -29.27 -9.96
N GLY A 368 -0.28 -29.05 -10.93
CA GLY A 368 0.08 -29.07 -12.35
C GLY A 368 1.18 -28.05 -12.68
N TYR A 369 1.62 -28.04 -13.94
CA TYR A 369 2.71 -27.18 -14.44
C TYR A 369 2.53 -25.67 -14.13
N MET A 370 1.30 -25.22 -13.91
CA MET A 370 0.98 -23.86 -13.49
C MET A 370 0.05 -23.89 -12.27
N LYS A 371 0.35 -23.07 -11.25
CA LYS A 371 -0.55 -22.83 -10.13
C LYS A 371 -1.67 -21.86 -10.54
N ARG A 372 -2.88 -22.06 -10.01
CA ARG A 372 -4.00 -21.13 -10.22
C ARG A 372 -3.78 -19.86 -9.40
N LEU A 373 -4.26 -18.73 -9.89
CA LEU A 373 -4.18 -17.45 -9.17
C LEU A 373 -4.96 -17.48 -7.85
N ALA A 374 -6.10 -18.18 -7.83
CA ALA A 374 -6.94 -18.41 -6.68
C ALA A 374 -6.93 -19.90 -6.31
N ASP A 375 -5.80 -20.40 -5.81
CA ASP A 375 -5.70 -21.73 -5.25
C ASP A 375 -5.79 -21.67 -3.72
N ASN A 376 -6.75 -22.40 -3.16
CA ASN A 376 -7.02 -22.42 -1.72
C ASN A 376 -6.43 -23.65 -1.02
N ASN A 377 -5.75 -24.53 -1.77
CA ASN A 377 -5.20 -25.77 -1.24
C ASN A 377 -3.67 -25.67 -1.12
N ASN A 378 -3.13 -26.07 0.02
CA ASN A 378 -1.70 -26.19 0.24
C ASN A 378 -1.18 -27.56 -0.25
N TYR A 379 -0.14 -27.57 -1.09
CA TYR A 379 0.42 -28.79 -1.68
C TYR A 379 1.69 -29.32 -0.98
N GLY A 380 1.99 -28.80 0.20
CA GLY A 380 3.18 -29.14 0.96
C GLY A 380 4.47 -28.52 0.41
N ASP A 381 4.35 -27.55 -0.50
CA ASP A 381 5.47 -26.80 -1.09
C ASP A 381 5.56 -25.34 -0.61
N GLU A 382 4.78 -24.99 0.41
CA GLU A 382 4.76 -23.67 1.03
C GLU A 382 5.85 -23.53 2.11
N LEU A 383 6.37 -22.31 2.26
CA LEU A 383 7.31 -21.98 3.34
C LEU A 383 6.58 -21.91 4.68
N ASP A 384 7.28 -22.29 5.75
CA ASP A 384 6.77 -22.08 7.11
C ASP A 384 6.64 -20.57 7.43
N THR A 385 5.73 -20.24 8.34
CA THR A 385 5.45 -18.90 8.84
C THR A 385 6.71 -18.15 9.27
N LYS A 386 7.64 -18.84 9.95
CA LYS A 386 8.93 -18.29 10.36
C LYS A 386 9.80 -17.93 9.15
N SER A 387 9.84 -18.77 8.13
CA SER A 387 10.61 -18.54 6.90
C SER A 387 10.03 -17.42 6.03
N LEU A 388 8.72 -17.17 6.12
CA LEU A 388 8.06 -16.02 5.51
C LEU A 388 8.38 -14.71 6.24
N LEU A 389 8.39 -14.72 7.57
CA LEU A 389 8.71 -13.56 8.40
C LEU A 389 10.20 -13.17 8.33
N SER A 390 11.09 -14.15 8.18
CA SER A 390 12.52 -13.93 8.01
C SER A 390 13.00 -14.60 6.70
N PRO A 391 12.74 -13.98 5.53
CA PRO A 391 13.15 -14.57 4.26
C PRO A 391 14.67 -14.56 4.14
N THR A 392 15.22 -15.63 3.59
CA THR A 392 16.65 -15.71 3.25
C THR A 392 16.96 -14.78 2.07
N PRO A 393 18.20 -14.24 1.95
CA PRO A 393 18.57 -13.33 0.86
C PRO A 393 18.29 -13.87 -0.55
N ARG A 394 18.31 -15.20 -0.74
CA ARG A 394 17.96 -15.84 -2.02
C ARG A 394 16.48 -15.73 -2.38
N ASN A 395 15.58 -15.73 -1.40
CA ASN A 395 14.14 -15.52 -1.65
C ASN A 395 13.90 -14.11 -2.20
N MET A 396 14.73 -13.13 -1.81
CA MET A 396 14.67 -11.77 -2.37
C MET A 396 15.15 -11.70 -3.82
N LEU A 397 15.92 -12.68 -4.28
CA LEU A 397 16.38 -12.82 -5.67
C LEU A 397 15.41 -13.66 -6.51
N GLY A 398 14.26 -14.06 -5.95
CA GLY A 398 13.27 -14.89 -6.64
C GLY A 398 13.65 -16.37 -6.73
N GLU A 399 14.61 -16.83 -5.92
CA GLU A 399 14.97 -18.25 -5.86
C GLU A 399 14.15 -18.97 -4.79
N ASP A 400 13.28 -19.89 -5.22
CA ASP A 400 12.55 -20.79 -4.33
C ASP A 400 13.46 -21.92 -3.83
N PHE A 401 13.78 -21.92 -2.53
CA PHE A 401 14.59 -22.95 -1.89
C PHE A 401 14.08 -24.38 -2.15
N LEU A 402 12.77 -24.57 -2.20
CA LEU A 402 12.17 -25.89 -2.41
C LEU A 402 12.40 -26.41 -3.83
N ASN A 403 12.39 -25.52 -4.83
CA ASN A 403 12.66 -25.88 -6.22
C ASN A 403 14.14 -26.26 -6.43
N GLN A 404 15.06 -25.60 -5.73
CA GLN A 404 16.47 -26.00 -5.71
C GLN A 404 16.68 -27.34 -4.99
N PHE A 405 16.04 -27.55 -3.84
CA PHE A 405 16.12 -28.80 -3.10
C PHE A 405 15.59 -30.00 -3.92
N ILE A 406 14.44 -29.82 -4.59
CA ILE A 406 13.85 -30.84 -5.46
C ILE A 406 14.71 -31.09 -6.71
N LYS A 407 15.30 -30.04 -7.31
CA LYS A 407 16.26 -30.18 -8.42
C LYS A 407 17.49 -30.98 -7.98
N ASN A 408 18.05 -30.68 -6.81
CA ASN A 408 19.22 -31.36 -6.29
C ASN A 408 18.93 -32.81 -5.89
N MET A 409 17.72 -33.13 -5.43
CA MET A 409 17.31 -34.52 -5.16
C MET A 409 17.04 -35.35 -6.42
N HIS A 410 16.82 -34.74 -7.59
CA HIS A 410 16.59 -35.46 -8.86
C HIS A 410 17.86 -35.68 -9.69
N VAL A 411 19.04 -35.27 -9.20
CA VAL A 411 20.34 -35.51 -9.89
C VAL A 411 20.73 -37.00 -9.90
N ASP A 412 20.16 -37.82 -9.02
CA ASP A 412 20.50 -39.26 -8.90
C ASP A 412 19.50 -40.23 -9.56
N ALA A 413 18.49 -39.73 -10.30
CA ALA A 413 17.56 -40.59 -11.03
C ALA A 413 17.94 -40.64 -12.52
N PRO A 414 18.18 -41.83 -13.13
CA PRO A 414 18.47 -41.92 -14.54
C PRO A 414 17.29 -41.36 -15.35
N GLU A 415 17.60 -40.46 -16.27
CA GLU A 415 16.63 -39.79 -17.14
C GLU A 415 15.66 -40.80 -17.76
N LYS A 416 14.40 -40.77 -17.34
CA LYS A 416 13.33 -41.38 -18.12
C LYS A 416 13.16 -40.53 -19.36
N GLU A 417 13.52 -41.11 -20.51
CA GLU A 417 13.27 -40.55 -21.84
C GLU A 417 11.85 -39.97 -21.90
N GLN A 418 11.76 -38.65 -22.08
CA GLN A 418 10.48 -38.02 -22.36
C GLN A 418 9.97 -38.49 -23.73
N PRO A 419 8.66 -38.73 -23.88
CA PRO A 419 8.09 -39.04 -25.19
C PRO A 419 8.30 -37.84 -26.11
N ARG A 420 9.10 -38.03 -27.16
CA ARG A 420 9.33 -37.00 -28.19
C ARG A 420 7.98 -36.52 -28.74
N PRO A 421 7.79 -35.20 -28.95
CA PRO A 421 6.59 -34.71 -29.61
C PRO A 421 6.48 -35.38 -30.98
N ARG A 422 5.30 -35.95 -31.28
CA ARG A 422 5.00 -36.55 -32.58
C ARG A 422 5.15 -35.47 -33.65
N LEU A 423 6.23 -35.55 -34.43
CA LEU A 423 6.35 -34.79 -35.66
C LEU A 423 5.15 -35.16 -36.56
N PRO A 424 4.49 -34.16 -37.20
CA PRO A 424 3.47 -34.45 -38.18
C PRO A 424 4.07 -35.27 -39.33
N PRO A 425 3.31 -36.20 -39.95
CA PRO A 425 3.82 -37.03 -41.04
C PRO A 425 4.34 -36.15 -42.17
N ALA A 426 5.56 -36.44 -42.62
CA ALA A 426 6.19 -35.76 -43.73
C ALA A 426 5.29 -35.83 -44.98
N ARG A 427 4.92 -34.67 -45.53
CA ARG A 427 4.32 -34.60 -46.86
C ARG A 427 5.34 -35.09 -47.88
N VAL A 428 5.13 -36.29 -48.39
CA VAL A 428 5.81 -36.80 -49.58
C VAL A 428 5.51 -35.84 -50.73
N ARG A 429 6.52 -35.13 -51.21
CA ARG A 429 6.44 -34.40 -52.47
C ARG A 429 6.52 -35.43 -53.61
N PRO A 430 5.67 -35.36 -54.64
CA PRO A 430 5.87 -36.19 -55.82
C PRO A 430 7.17 -35.75 -56.50
N SER A 431 8.02 -36.73 -56.78
CA SER A 431 9.17 -36.61 -57.67
C SER A 431 8.69 -36.23 -59.05
N VAL A 432 9.09 -35.06 -59.53
CA VAL A 432 9.00 -34.69 -60.94
C VAL A 432 10.19 -35.39 -61.62
N GLU A 433 9.89 -36.42 -62.40
CA GLU A 433 10.82 -36.98 -63.38
C GLU A 433 11.07 -35.92 -64.46
N VAL A 434 12.35 -35.67 -64.75
CA VAL A 434 12.83 -34.95 -65.93
C VAL A 434 13.38 -35.99 -66.89
#